data_AF-A0A9P5Q649-F1
#
_entry.id   AF-A0A9P5Q649-F1
#
_cell.length_a   1.000
_cell.length_b   1.000
_cell.length_c   1.000
_cell.angle_alpha   90.00
_cell.angle_beta   90.00
_cell.angle_gamma   90.00
#
_symmetry.space_group_name_H-M   'P 1'
#
loop_
_entity.id
_entity.type
_entity.pdbx_description
1 polymer ?
#
loop_
_entity_poly.entity_id
_entity_poly.type
_entity_poly.pdbx_seq_one_letter_code
_entity_poly.pdbx_strand_id
1 'polypeptide(L)'
;KYTVNRSPEGQPRRKVHEMSSEIAAKWRTMSEEEKDIATKVELEHLHDRRANREVGEHRVPAAAAQDSFLTLEHVQENLKRLNMRTGDEHLLITTRGNNKVFHKPYIFTSSNRVVEFFSNAFKETPEDMGYRMDSFMVSGVEGLACMQVQVLLQLKKDISQLIFKKLRKAKVGCMIYAGFIDTFTRCYGVVVKNWPLSEFKNPSSVGTKTELELLLSAWNTGTAYFYRMPPLEHREW
;
A
#
# COMPACT_ATOMS: atom_id res chain seq x y z
N LYS A 1 49.11 3.41 14.25
CA LYS A 1 49.98 2.44 13.52
C LYS A 1 49.35 1.06 13.69
N TYR A 2 48.88 0.47 12.60
CA TYR A 2 48.04 -0.72 12.58
C TYR A 2 48.85 -2.00 12.81
N THR A 3 48.37 -2.90 13.68
CA THR A 3 48.75 -4.32 13.69
C THR A 3 47.51 -5.17 13.43
N VAL A 4 47.01 -5.08 12.19
CA VAL A 4 46.30 -6.21 11.57
C VAL A 4 47.31 -7.36 11.58
N ASN A 5 46.92 -8.54 12.07
CA ASN A 5 47.64 -9.78 11.82
C ASN A 5 47.73 -10.01 10.31
N ARG A 6 48.67 -9.33 9.65
CA ARG A 6 49.13 -9.64 8.31
C ARG A 6 50.02 -10.86 8.48
N SER A 7 49.59 -11.98 7.91
CA SER A 7 50.53 -13.06 7.61
C SER A 7 51.76 -12.46 6.90
N PRO A 8 53.00 -12.90 7.21
CA PRO A 8 54.18 -12.48 6.46
C PRO A 8 53.94 -12.68 4.96
N GLU A 9 54.35 -11.70 4.15
CA GLU A 9 54.10 -11.67 2.71
C GLU A 9 54.45 -13.02 2.05
N GLY A 10 53.46 -13.66 1.43
CA GLY A 10 53.63 -14.89 0.65
C GLY A 10 53.14 -16.20 1.29
N GLN A 11 52.70 -16.22 2.55
CA GLN A 11 52.12 -17.45 3.12
C GLN A 11 50.59 -17.52 2.99
N PRO A 12 50.03 -18.70 2.66
CA PRO A 12 48.58 -18.89 2.59
C PRO A 12 47.94 -18.61 3.96
N ARG A 13 46.79 -17.94 3.95
CA ARG A 13 46.02 -17.66 5.17
C ARG A 13 45.70 -18.98 5.88
N ARG A 14 46.21 -19.15 7.11
CA ARG A 14 45.91 -20.32 7.95
C ARG A 14 44.42 -20.39 8.25
N LYS A 15 43.84 -21.59 8.20
CA LYS A 15 42.40 -21.76 8.40
C LYS A 15 42.06 -21.61 9.88
N VAL A 16 40.89 -21.04 10.18
CA VAL A 16 40.46 -20.70 11.55
C VAL A 16 40.55 -21.88 12.52
N HIS A 17 40.21 -23.10 12.07
CA HIS A 17 40.29 -24.30 12.90
C HIS A 17 41.73 -24.68 13.30
N GLU A 18 42.73 -24.39 12.46
CA GLU A 18 44.15 -24.65 12.73
C GLU A 18 44.72 -23.67 13.75
N MET A 19 44.21 -22.43 13.77
CA MET A 19 44.64 -21.41 14.73
C MET A 19 43.88 -21.48 16.05
N SER A 20 42.69 -22.12 16.07
CA SER A 20 41.83 -22.17 17.26
C SER A 20 42.46 -22.89 18.45
N SER A 21 43.21 -23.97 18.19
CA SER A 21 43.91 -24.74 19.23
C SER A 21 45.11 -23.97 19.80
N GLU A 22 45.87 -23.30 18.94
CA GLU A 22 47.01 -22.45 19.32
C GLU A 22 46.56 -21.22 20.12
N ILE A 23 45.47 -20.57 19.68
CA ILE A 23 44.87 -19.43 20.39
C ILE A 23 44.30 -19.88 21.74
N ALA A 24 43.63 -21.03 21.81
CA ALA A 24 43.09 -21.55 23.07
C ALA A 24 44.19 -21.91 24.08
N ALA A 25 45.30 -22.49 23.61
CA ALA A 25 46.46 -22.76 24.47
C ALA A 25 47.07 -21.46 25.01
N LYS A 26 47.28 -20.47 24.12
CA LYS A 26 47.81 -19.15 24.47
C LYS A 26 46.91 -18.38 25.43
N TRP A 27 45.59 -18.49 25.26
CA TRP A 27 44.57 -17.90 26.13
C TRP A 27 44.60 -18.49 27.56
N ARG A 28 44.84 -19.81 27.69
CA ARG A 28 44.92 -20.46 29.01
C ARG A 28 46.16 -20.06 29.81
N THR A 29 47.23 -19.69 29.12
CA THR A 29 48.49 -19.24 29.74
C THR A 29 48.52 -17.73 30.04
N MET A 30 47.57 -16.95 29.53
CA MET A 30 47.47 -15.52 29.82
C MET A 30 46.89 -15.29 31.22
N SER A 31 47.42 -14.28 31.91
CA SER A 31 46.84 -13.78 33.16
C SER A 31 45.50 -13.08 32.90
N GLU A 32 44.68 -12.92 33.93
CA GLU A 32 43.34 -12.34 33.78
C GLU A 32 43.39 -10.88 33.32
N GLU A 33 44.40 -10.13 33.77
CA GLU A 33 44.65 -8.74 33.34
C GLU A 33 45.03 -8.65 31.85
N GLU A 34 45.80 -9.61 31.33
CA GLU A 34 46.16 -9.66 29.92
C GLU A 34 44.99 -10.07 29.02
N LYS A 35 44.10 -10.95 29.51
CA LYS A 35 42.86 -11.31 28.82
C LYS A 35 41.91 -10.12 28.74
N ASP A 36 41.77 -9.36 29.82
CA ASP A 36 40.92 -8.17 29.84
C ASP A 36 41.43 -7.11 28.85
N ILE A 37 42.74 -6.84 28.82
CA ILE A 37 43.34 -5.90 27.85
C ILE A 37 43.16 -6.39 26.41
N ALA A 38 43.37 -7.69 26.16
CA ALA A 38 43.21 -8.28 24.83
C ALA A 38 41.76 -8.26 24.33
N THR A 39 40.78 -8.29 25.24
CA THR A 39 39.35 -8.41 24.91
C THR A 39 38.65 -7.05 24.90
N LYS A 40 39.15 -6.05 25.64
CA LYS A 40 38.53 -4.73 25.76
C LYS A 40 38.37 -4.01 24.43
N VAL A 41 39.44 -3.97 23.62
CA VAL A 41 39.41 -3.34 22.29
C VAL A 41 38.45 -4.07 21.34
N GLU A 42 38.41 -5.40 21.42
CA GLU A 42 37.54 -6.20 20.56
C GLU A 42 36.07 -6.14 21.01
N LEU A 43 35.81 -5.99 22.31
CA LEU A 43 34.47 -5.74 22.85
C LEU A 43 33.93 -4.38 22.40
N GLU A 44 34.76 -3.33 22.41
CA GLU A 44 34.40 -2.02 21.85
C GLU A 44 34.09 -2.13 20.36
N HIS A 45 34.92 -2.84 19.58
CA HIS A 45 34.62 -3.11 18.16
C HIS A 45 33.35 -3.95 17.95
N LEU A 46 33.03 -4.89 18.84
CA LEU A 46 31.78 -5.66 18.79
C LEU A 46 30.56 -4.79 19.14
N HIS A 47 30.70 -3.88 20.11
CA HIS A 47 29.67 -2.90 20.44
C HIS A 47 29.42 -1.94 19.27
N ASP A 48 30.48 -1.40 18.67
CA ASP A 48 30.39 -0.55 17.48
C ASP A 48 29.82 -1.30 16.27
N ARG A 49 30.19 -2.58 16.08
CA ARG A 49 29.58 -3.41 15.03
C ARG A 49 28.12 -3.71 15.28
N ARG A 50 27.68 -3.84 16.55
CA ARG A 50 26.25 -3.99 16.88
C ARG A 50 25.50 -2.69 16.63
N ALA A 51 26.01 -1.56 17.11
CA ALA A 51 25.43 -0.24 16.86
C ALA A 51 25.36 0.09 15.36
N ASN A 52 26.42 -0.20 14.61
CA ASN A 52 26.45 0.00 13.16
C ASN A 52 25.60 -1.04 12.39
N ARG A 53 25.28 -2.20 12.97
CA ARG A 53 24.32 -3.14 12.37
C ARG A 53 22.87 -2.71 12.61
N GLU A 54 22.61 -2.03 13.71
CA GLU A 54 21.32 -1.41 14.03
C GLU A 54 21.03 -0.19 13.13
N VAL A 55 22.07 0.55 12.74
CA VAL A 55 21.96 1.80 11.95
C VAL A 55 22.35 1.63 10.47
N GLY A 56 23.02 0.55 10.10
CA GLY A 56 23.65 0.38 8.79
C GLY A 56 22.68 0.03 7.65
N GLU A 57 22.38 1.00 6.79
CA GLU A 57 21.65 0.80 5.52
C GLU A 57 22.49 -0.03 4.52
N HIS A 58 22.55 -1.36 4.66
CA HIS A 58 23.18 -2.21 3.65
C HIS A 58 22.29 -3.40 3.29
N ARG A 59 21.62 -3.30 2.12
CA ARG A 59 20.79 -4.34 1.43
C ARG A 59 19.39 -4.63 2.00
N VAL A 60 18.76 -3.67 2.68
CA VAL A 60 17.72 -3.91 3.69
C VAL A 60 16.23 -3.68 3.31
N PRO A 61 15.75 -3.32 2.10
CA PRO A 61 14.31 -3.06 1.94
C PRO A 61 13.40 -4.26 2.26
N ALA A 62 13.76 -5.46 1.79
CA ALA A 62 12.99 -6.67 2.05
C ALA A 62 13.16 -7.20 3.48
N ALA A 63 14.39 -7.12 4.03
CA ALA A 63 14.67 -7.54 5.40
C ALA A 63 14.03 -6.60 6.43
N ALA A 64 14.07 -5.29 6.21
CA ALA A 64 13.40 -4.29 7.05
C ALA A 64 11.87 -4.40 6.94
N ALA A 65 11.34 -4.68 5.74
CA ALA A 65 9.92 -4.96 5.58
C ALA A 65 9.52 -6.21 6.37
N GLN A 66 10.27 -7.31 6.26
CA GLN A 66 10.01 -8.55 6.99
C GLN A 66 10.12 -8.36 8.51
N ASP A 67 11.14 -7.65 8.98
CA ASP A 67 11.33 -7.33 10.40
C ASP A 67 10.17 -6.50 10.96
N SER A 68 9.76 -5.47 10.20
CA SER A 68 8.58 -4.66 10.50
C SER A 68 7.32 -5.54 10.58
N PHE A 69 7.07 -6.41 9.59
CA PHE A 69 5.92 -7.31 9.60
C PHE A 69 5.87 -8.23 10.81
N LEU A 70 6.98 -8.91 11.12
CA LEU A 70 7.02 -9.84 12.26
C LEU A 70 6.85 -9.12 13.60
N THR A 71 7.45 -7.93 13.73
CA THR A 71 7.29 -7.09 14.92
C THR A 71 5.84 -6.63 15.06
N LEU A 72 5.21 -6.21 13.97
CA LEU A 72 3.82 -5.74 13.96
C LEU A 72 2.83 -6.87 14.26
N GLU A 73 3.08 -8.10 13.82
CA GLU A 73 2.27 -9.26 14.23
C GLU A 73 2.32 -9.48 15.75
N HIS A 74 3.50 -9.33 16.37
CA HIS A 74 3.63 -9.43 17.81
C HIS A 74 2.92 -8.29 18.55
N VAL A 75 3.04 -7.06 18.06
CA VAL A 75 2.32 -5.89 18.60
C VAL A 75 0.82 -6.10 18.47
N GLN A 76 0.33 -6.56 17.32
CA GLN A 76 -1.06 -6.87 17.08
C GLN A 76 -1.60 -7.88 18.10
N GLU A 77 -0.88 -8.98 18.33
CA GLU A 77 -1.27 -10.00 19.29
C GLU A 77 -1.37 -9.43 20.72
N ASN A 78 -0.43 -8.56 21.11
CA ASN A 78 -0.47 -7.88 22.40
C ASN A 78 -1.67 -6.94 22.51
N LEU A 79 -1.99 -6.18 21.46
CA LEU A 79 -3.17 -5.30 21.42
C LEU A 79 -4.48 -6.09 21.48
N LYS A 80 -4.56 -7.24 20.79
CA LYS A 80 -5.72 -8.16 20.89
C LYS A 80 -5.90 -8.65 22.32
N ARG A 81 -4.80 -9.07 22.98
CA ARG A 81 -4.85 -9.51 24.39
C ARG A 81 -5.24 -8.39 25.35
N LEU A 82 -4.80 -7.17 25.08
CA LEU A 82 -5.18 -6.01 25.87
C LEU A 82 -6.69 -5.75 25.73
N ASN A 83 -7.21 -5.68 24.51
CA ASN A 83 -8.66 -5.57 24.23
C ASN A 83 -9.47 -6.66 24.95
N MET A 84 -9.05 -7.94 24.88
CA MET A 84 -9.75 -9.03 25.57
C MET A 84 -9.77 -8.88 27.09
N ARG A 85 -8.75 -8.25 27.69
CA ARG A 85 -8.63 -8.10 29.14
C ARG A 85 -9.30 -6.83 29.68
N THR A 86 -9.23 -5.73 28.95
CA THR A 86 -9.66 -4.41 29.45
C THR A 86 -10.88 -3.87 28.71
N GLY A 87 -11.21 -4.42 27.54
CA GLY A 87 -12.22 -3.87 26.64
C GLY A 87 -11.76 -2.62 25.89
N ASP A 88 -10.48 -2.25 26.00
CA ASP A 88 -9.93 -1.08 25.29
C ASP A 88 -9.89 -1.33 23.78
N GLU A 89 -10.30 -0.35 23.00
CA GLU A 89 -10.30 -0.42 21.54
C GLU A 89 -9.03 0.22 20.96
N HIS A 90 -8.47 -0.38 19.92
CA HIS A 90 -7.19 0.00 19.34
C HIS A 90 -7.26 0.09 17.81
N LEU A 91 -6.58 1.10 17.28
CA LEU A 91 -6.23 1.23 15.86
C LEU A 91 -4.71 1.33 15.77
N LEU A 92 -4.09 0.48 14.96
CA LEU A 92 -2.68 0.57 14.60
C LEU A 92 -2.58 0.79 13.10
N ILE A 93 -1.97 1.91 12.71
CA ILE A 93 -1.60 2.20 11.33
C ILE A 93 -0.08 2.34 11.28
N THR A 94 0.57 1.52 10.47
CA THR A 94 2.01 1.60 10.24
C THR A 94 2.26 1.77 8.75
N THR A 95 2.87 2.89 8.40
CA THR A 95 3.15 3.27 7.02
C THR A 95 4.62 3.09 6.71
N ARG A 96 4.96 3.20 5.43
CA ARG A 96 6.34 3.34 5.01
C ARG A 96 6.87 4.72 5.39
N GLY A 97 8.11 4.77 5.86
CA GLY A 97 8.80 6.04 6.14
C GLY A 97 9.47 6.67 4.91
N ASN A 98 9.58 5.93 3.80
CA ASN A 98 10.13 6.44 2.54
C ASN A 98 9.72 5.56 1.35
N ASN A 99 10.01 6.03 0.14
CA ASN A 99 9.70 5.35 -1.12
C ASN A 99 10.62 4.15 -1.45
N LYS A 100 11.69 3.89 -0.69
CA LYS A 100 12.61 2.76 -0.91
C LYS A 100 12.06 1.46 -0.33
N VAL A 101 11.12 1.55 0.60
CA VAL A 101 10.44 0.40 1.20
C VAL A 101 9.19 0.07 0.38
N PHE A 102 9.04 -1.18 -0.03
CA PHE A 102 7.94 -1.63 -0.89
C PHE A 102 7.04 -2.62 -0.14
N HIS A 103 6.23 -2.11 0.78
CA HIS A 103 5.12 -2.85 1.37
C HIS A 103 3.87 -1.95 1.48
N LYS A 104 2.70 -2.57 1.59
CA LYS A 104 1.46 -1.84 1.90
C LYS A 104 1.47 -1.38 3.36
N PRO A 105 0.77 -0.29 3.71
CA PRO A 105 0.59 0.05 5.12
C PRO A 105 -0.02 -1.14 5.87
N TYR A 106 0.46 -1.36 7.09
CA TYR A 106 -0.10 -2.33 8.01
C TYR A 106 -1.21 -1.65 8.79
N ILE A 107 -2.44 -2.15 8.67
CA ILE A 107 -3.61 -1.64 9.37
C ILE A 107 -4.17 -2.76 10.23
N PHE A 108 -4.35 -2.47 11.51
CA PHE A 108 -4.98 -3.38 12.47
C PHE A 108 -6.01 -2.63 13.31
N THR A 109 -7.17 -3.25 13.51
CA THR A 109 -8.20 -2.81 14.44
C THR A 109 -8.49 -3.92 15.45
N SER A 110 -8.65 -3.56 16.72
CA SER A 110 -9.01 -4.53 17.78
C SER A 110 -10.37 -5.17 17.56
N SER A 111 -11.33 -4.40 17.03
CA SER A 111 -12.69 -4.86 16.78
C SER A 111 -13.37 -4.04 15.66
N ASN A 112 -14.52 -4.53 15.19
CA ASN A 112 -15.35 -3.83 14.21
C ASN A 112 -15.89 -2.49 14.71
N ARG A 113 -15.95 -2.26 16.03
CA ARG A 113 -16.43 -0.98 16.60
C ARG A 113 -15.54 0.18 16.18
N VAL A 114 -14.24 -0.06 16.04
CA VAL A 114 -13.29 0.93 15.51
C VAL A 114 -13.63 1.23 14.05
N VAL A 115 -13.86 0.21 13.23
CA VAL A 115 -14.24 0.37 11.81
C VAL A 115 -15.55 1.16 11.67
N GLU A 116 -16.55 0.85 12.48
CA GLU A 116 -17.83 1.57 12.51
C GLU A 116 -17.66 3.02 12.96
N PHE A 117 -16.84 3.28 13.98
CA PHE A 117 -16.52 4.64 14.41
C PHE A 117 -15.94 5.45 13.24
N PHE A 118 -14.94 4.91 12.53
CA PHE A 118 -14.35 5.59 11.37
C PHE A 118 -15.35 5.81 10.24
N SER A 119 -16.13 4.78 9.91
CA SER A 119 -17.15 4.87 8.86
C SER A 119 -18.24 5.90 9.19
N ASN A 120 -18.59 6.04 10.47
CA ASN A 120 -19.65 6.95 10.89
C ASN A 120 -19.16 8.38 11.11
N ALA A 121 -18.02 8.55 11.78
CA ALA A 121 -17.46 9.86 12.15
C ALA A 121 -16.69 10.52 11.00
N PHE A 122 -15.89 9.75 10.25
CA PHE A 122 -15.01 10.26 9.20
C PHE A 122 -15.50 9.93 7.79
N LYS A 123 -16.57 9.12 7.66
CA LYS A 123 -17.10 8.65 6.37
C LYS A 123 -16.05 7.89 5.55
N GLU A 124 -15.21 7.13 6.25
CA GLU A 124 -14.08 6.43 5.66
C GLU A 124 -13.72 5.18 6.46
N THR A 125 -13.06 4.21 5.81
CA THR A 125 -12.48 3.04 6.46
C THR A 125 -11.09 3.33 7.05
N PRO A 126 -10.68 2.65 8.14
CA PRO A 126 -9.30 2.72 8.64
C PRO A 126 -8.26 2.37 7.58
N GLU A 127 -8.59 1.47 6.66
CA GLU A 127 -7.73 1.07 5.54
C GLU A 127 -7.46 2.22 4.58
N ASP A 128 -8.52 2.89 4.10
CA ASP A 128 -8.38 4.05 3.20
C ASP A 128 -7.56 5.16 3.88
N MET A 129 -7.81 5.40 5.16
CA MET A 129 -7.04 6.35 5.96
C MET A 129 -5.56 5.96 6.05
N GLY A 130 -5.28 4.67 6.27
CA GLY A 130 -3.92 4.14 6.27
C GLY A 130 -3.20 4.35 4.94
N TYR A 131 -3.89 4.17 3.81
CA TYR A 131 -3.32 4.48 2.48
C TYR A 131 -3.05 5.96 2.27
N ARG A 132 -3.93 6.85 2.76
CA ARG A 132 -3.70 8.30 2.69
C ARG A 132 -2.50 8.71 3.54
N MET A 133 -2.44 8.20 4.76
CA MET A 133 -1.32 8.44 5.66
C MET A 133 -0.03 7.93 5.02
N ASP A 134 -0.03 6.74 4.41
CA ASP A 134 1.16 6.19 3.73
C ASP A 134 1.61 7.03 2.54
N SER A 135 0.66 7.48 1.71
CA SER A 135 0.96 8.39 0.59
C SER A 135 1.57 9.70 1.07
N PHE A 136 1.05 10.24 2.18
CA PHE A 136 1.59 11.44 2.80
C PHE A 136 2.99 11.23 3.41
N MET A 137 3.22 10.11 4.09
CA MET A 137 4.54 9.83 4.68
C MET A 137 5.62 9.61 3.62
N VAL A 138 5.24 9.08 2.45
CA VAL A 138 6.18 8.82 1.35
C VAL A 138 6.45 10.04 0.48
N SER A 139 5.44 10.88 0.23
CA SER A 139 5.51 11.95 -0.78
C SER A 139 4.90 13.29 -0.33
N GLY A 140 4.61 13.45 0.95
CA GLY A 140 3.97 14.65 1.50
C GLY A 140 2.60 14.92 0.86
N VAL A 141 2.25 16.21 0.74
CA VAL A 141 0.96 16.66 0.19
C VAL A 141 0.77 16.20 -1.26
N GLU A 142 1.84 16.08 -2.04
CA GLU A 142 1.79 15.59 -3.43
C GLU A 142 1.30 14.14 -3.51
N GLY A 143 1.63 13.31 -2.52
CA GLY A 143 1.13 11.94 -2.41
C GLY A 143 -0.39 11.88 -2.28
N LEU A 144 -0.97 12.78 -1.48
CA LEU A 144 -2.42 12.87 -1.31
C LEU A 144 -3.12 13.32 -2.61
N ALA A 145 -2.55 14.29 -3.31
CA ALA A 145 -3.09 14.77 -4.58
C ALA A 145 -3.06 13.68 -5.66
N CYS A 146 -1.93 12.96 -5.79
CA CYS A 146 -1.80 11.83 -6.71
C CYS A 146 -2.85 10.75 -6.43
N MET A 147 -3.06 10.42 -5.16
CA MET A 147 -4.06 9.43 -4.76
C MET A 147 -5.49 9.89 -5.10
N GLN A 148 -5.83 11.17 -4.91
CA GLN A 148 -7.13 11.71 -5.33
C GLN A 148 -7.35 11.58 -6.84
N VAL A 149 -6.31 11.86 -7.64
CA VAL A 149 -6.34 11.63 -9.10
C VAL A 149 -6.57 10.15 -9.43
N GLN A 150 -5.89 9.24 -8.73
CA GLN A 150 -6.08 7.79 -8.92
C GLN A 150 -7.50 7.34 -8.56
N VAL A 151 -8.08 7.84 -7.47
CA VAL A 151 -9.48 7.56 -7.08
C VAL A 151 -10.46 8.05 -8.16
N LEU A 152 -10.26 9.25 -8.71
CA LEU A 152 -11.07 9.76 -9.81
C LEU A 152 -10.95 8.89 -11.07
N LEU A 153 -9.73 8.47 -11.43
CA LEU A 153 -9.49 7.60 -12.57
C LEU A 153 -10.16 6.23 -12.39
N GLN A 154 -10.10 5.67 -11.18
CA GLN A 154 -10.75 4.40 -10.86
C GLN A 154 -12.27 4.52 -10.96
N LEU A 155 -12.88 5.57 -10.39
CA LEU A 155 -14.31 5.85 -10.54
C LEU A 155 -14.73 5.96 -12.01
N LYS A 156 -13.97 6.72 -12.82
CA LYS A 156 -14.23 6.86 -14.27
C LYS A 156 -14.21 5.51 -14.99
N LYS A 157 -13.24 4.66 -14.65
CA LYS A 157 -13.10 3.30 -15.19
C LYS A 157 -14.29 2.43 -14.81
N ASP A 158 -14.66 2.41 -13.53
CA ASP A 158 -15.75 1.57 -13.03
C ASP A 158 -17.11 1.96 -13.62
N ILE A 159 -17.38 3.26 -13.73
CA ILE A 159 -18.59 3.77 -14.41
C ILE A 159 -18.60 3.35 -15.88
N SER A 160 -17.47 3.53 -16.59
CA SER A 160 -17.37 3.15 -18.00
C SER A 160 -17.64 1.65 -18.21
N GLN A 161 -17.09 0.81 -17.34
CA GLN A 161 -17.33 -0.63 -17.35
C GLN A 161 -18.80 -0.98 -17.04
N LEU A 162 -19.42 -0.31 -16.07
CA LEU A 162 -20.82 -0.51 -15.71
C LEU A 162 -21.76 -0.13 -16.86
N ILE A 163 -21.55 1.04 -17.47
CA ILE A 163 -22.31 1.51 -18.62
C ILE A 163 -22.17 0.51 -19.76
N PHE A 164 -20.93 0.09 -20.06
CA PHE A 164 -20.68 -0.89 -21.13
C PHE A 164 -21.34 -2.25 -20.86
N LYS A 165 -21.31 -2.73 -19.61
CA LYS A 165 -22.00 -3.96 -19.19
C LYS A 165 -23.51 -3.84 -19.41
N LYS A 166 -24.12 -2.71 -19.08
CA LYS A 166 -25.54 -2.45 -19.33
C LYS A 166 -25.86 -2.29 -20.81
N LEU A 167 -24.96 -1.69 -21.57
CA LEU A 167 -25.12 -1.51 -23.01
C LEU A 167 -25.11 -2.84 -23.77
N ARG A 168 -24.26 -3.78 -23.36
CA ARG A 168 -24.28 -5.15 -23.91
C ARG A 168 -25.63 -5.84 -23.73
N LYS A 169 -26.35 -5.56 -22.63
CA LYS A 169 -27.72 -6.07 -22.44
C LYS A 169 -28.72 -5.47 -23.46
N ALA A 170 -28.48 -4.25 -23.92
CA ALA A 170 -29.24 -3.62 -25.01
C ALA A 170 -28.82 -4.14 -26.42
N LYS A 171 -27.87 -5.09 -26.48
CA LYS A 171 -27.30 -5.68 -27.70
C LYS A 171 -26.54 -4.68 -28.59
N VAL A 172 -25.82 -3.74 -27.97
CA VAL A 172 -24.93 -2.81 -28.68
C VAL A 172 -23.47 -3.02 -28.24
N GLY A 173 -22.55 -2.99 -29.21
CA GLY A 173 -21.16 -3.43 -29.03
C GLY A 173 -20.20 -2.36 -28.51
N CYS A 174 -20.50 -1.08 -28.67
CA CYS A 174 -19.65 0.03 -28.22
C CYS A 174 -20.51 1.25 -27.86
N MET A 175 -20.02 2.08 -26.94
CA MET A 175 -20.67 3.33 -26.54
C MET A 175 -20.03 4.49 -27.31
N ILE A 176 -20.83 5.33 -27.97
CA ILE A 176 -20.36 6.50 -28.73
C ILE A 176 -21.00 7.74 -28.12
N TYR A 177 -20.23 8.56 -27.42
CA TYR A 177 -20.77 9.78 -26.77
C TYR A 177 -20.84 10.98 -27.72
N ALA A 178 -19.86 11.14 -28.61
CA ALA A 178 -19.84 12.23 -29.57
C ALA A 178 -20.89 11.99 -30.66
N GLY A 179 -21.78 12.96 -30.87
CA GLY A 179 -22.89 12.79 -31.83
C GLY A 179 -23.79 11.61 -31.47
N PHE A 180 -24.05 11.37 -30.18
CA PHE A 180 -24.85 10.23 -29.70
C PHE A 180 -26.22 10.13 -30.39
N ILE A 181 -26.87 11.26 -30.66
CA ILE A 181 -28.16 11.30 -31.36
C ILE A 181 -28.00 10.73 -32.79
N ASP A 182 -27.10 11.30 -33.58
CA ASP A 182 -26.96 10.98 -35.00
C ASP A 182 -26.33 9.61 -35.27
N THR A 183 -25.34 9.23 -34.48
CA THR A 183 -24.52 8.03 -34.74
C THR A 183 -25.01 6.82 -33.99
N PHE A 184 -25.60 7.02 -32.80
CA PHE A 184 -25.96 5.94 -31.90
C PHE A 184 -27.47 5.73 -31.85
N THR A 185 -28.23 6.78 -31.53
CA THR A 185 -29.69 6.68 -31.41
C THR A 185 -30.31 6.33 -32.76
N ARG A 186 -29.93 7.04 -33.83
CA ARG A 186 -30.45 6.80 -35.17
C ARG A 186 -30.17 5.37 -35.67
N CYS A 187 -28.97 4.84 -35.42
CA CYS A 187 -28.55 3.53 -35.90
C CYS A 187 -29.15 2.36 -35.10
N TYR A 188 -29.21 2.50 -33.77
CA TYR A 188 -29.56 1.39 -32.89
C TYR A 188 -30.98 1.49 -32.29
N GLY A 189 -31.63 2.65 -32.40
CA GLY A 189 -32.91 2.92 -31.76
C GLY A 189 -32.81 2.88 -30.23
N VAL A 190 -31.64 3.22 -29.66
CA VAL A 190 -31.39 3.18 -28.21
C VAL A 190 -31.10 4.58 -27.70
N VAL A 191 -31.84 5.00 -26.69
CA VAL A 191 -31.64 6.27 -25.97
C VAL A 191 -31.26 6.01 -24.52
N VAL A 192 -30.56 6.94 -23.90
CA VAL A 192 -30.33 6.94 -22.45
C VAL A 192 -31.42 7.76 -21.78
N LYS A 193 -32.16 7.17 -20.84
CA LYS A 193 -33.16 7.87 -20.03
C LYS A 193 -32.60 8.21 -18.65
N ASN A 194 -33.06 9.34 -18.10
CA ASN A 194 -32.71 9.84 -16.77
C ASN A 194 -31.20 9.94 -16.52
N TRP A 195 -30.47 10.48 -17.50
CA TRP A 195 -29.07 10.82 -17.27
C TRP A 195 -28.98 11.88 -16.15
N PRO A 196 -28.18 11.66 -15.10
CA PRO A 196 -28.26 12.47 -13.89
C PRO A 196 -27.47 13.78 -13.94
N LEU A 197 -26.63 13.96 -14.98
CA LEU A 197 -25.84 15.19 -15.15
C LEU A 197 -26.55 16.14 -16.12
N SER A 198 -26.25 17.43 -16.01
CA SER A 198 -26.78 18.45 -16.93
C SER A 198 -26.39 18.21 -18.39
N GLU A 199 -25.22 17.62 -18.61
CA GLU A 199 -24.66 17.34 -19.93
C GLU A 199 -24.43 15.84 -20.11
N PHE A 200 -24.85 15.32 -21.27
CA PHE A 200 -24.54 13.95 -21.68
C PHE A 200 -23.13 13.86 -22.25
N LYS A 201 -22.20 13.27 -21.49
CA LYS A 201 -20.80 13.14 -21.89
C LYS A 201 -20.15 11.86 -21.40
N ASN A 202 -18.99 11.57 -21.98
CA ASN A 202 -18.17 10.44 -21.59
C ASN A 202 -17.77 10.56 -20.10
N PRO A 203 -17.91 9.49 -19.28
CA PRO A 203 -17.43 9.48 -17.89
C PRO A 203 -15.98 9.98 -17.74
N SER A 204 -15.10 9.68 -18.69
CA SER A 204 -13.70 10.15 -18.66
C SER A 204 -13.57 11.68 -18.69
N SER A 205 -14.54 12.38 -19.27
CA SER A 205 -14.60 13.85 -19.38
C SER A 205 -15.25 14.53 -18.17
N VAL A 206 -15.77 13.77 -17.20
CA VAL A 206 -16.33 14.34 -15.96
C VAL A 206 -15.19 14.72 -15.03
N GLY A 207 -15.20 15.96 -14.53
CA GLY A 207 -14.09 16.53 -13.76
C GLY A 207 -14.21 16.32 -12.25
N THR A 208 -15.42 16.17 -11.73
CA THR A 208 -15.66 16.21 -10.28
C THR A 208 -16.03 14.84 -9.72
N LYS A 209 -15.60 14.56 -8.49
CA LYS A 209 -15.92 13.32 -7.76
C LYS A 209 -17.43 13.18 -7.55
N THR A 210 -18.09 14.26 -7.14
CA THR A 210 -19.53 14.29 -6.85
C THR A 210 -20.37 13.92 -8.07
N GLU A 211 -20.05 14.46 -9.26
CA GLU A 211 -20.76 14.10 -10.50
C GLU A 211 -20.52 12.63 -10.88
N LEU A 212 -19.30 12.11 -10.68
CA LEU A 212 -18.98 10.70 -10.92
C LEU A 212 -19.76 9.77 -9.97
N GLU A 213 -19.84 10.10 -8.68
CA GLU A 213 -20.60 9.32 -7.69
C GLU A 213 -22.10 9.34 -7.99
N LEU A 214 -22.64 10.51 -8.34
CA LEU A 214 -24.04 10.64 -8.76
C LEU A 214 -24.32 9.79 -10.01
N LEU A 215 -23.42 9.84 -11.00
CA LEU A 215 -23.53 9.03 -12.21
C LEU A 215 -23.46 7.53 -11.90
N LEU A 216 -22.51 7.09 -11.07
CA LEU A 216 -22.36 5.71 -10.64
C LEU A 216 -23.62 5.22 -9.91
N SER A 217 -24.15 6.02 -8.99
CA SER A 217 -25.37 5.72 -8.22
C SER A 217 -26.60 5.60 -9.13
N ALA A 218 -26.79 6.53 -10.07
CA ALA A 218 -27.92 6.50 -11.00
C ALA A 218 -27.90 5.24 -11.87
N TRP A 219 -26.71 4.80 -12.32
CA TRP A 219 -26.59 3.55 -13.05
C TRP A 219 -26.76 2.32 -12.15
N ASN A 220 -26.21 2.30 -10.93
CA ASN A 220 -26.37 1.14 -10.03
C ASN A 220 -27.83 0.92 -9.60
N THR A 221 -28.54 2.00 -9.26
CA THR A 221 -29.96 1.95 -8.86
C THR A 221 -30.91 1.68 -10.03
N GLY A 222 -30.44 1.82 -11.27
CA GLY A 222 -31.28 1.67 -12.45
C GLY A 222 -32.08 2.92 -12.79
N THR A 223 -31.93 4.02 -12.04
CA THR A 223 -32.50 5.32 -12.37
C THR A 223 -32.13 5.73 -13.79
N ALA A 224 -30.83 5.66 -14.12
CA ALA A 224 -30.32 5.81 -15.47
C ALA A 224 -30.25 4.44 -16.17
N TYR A 225 -30.81 4.37 -17.38
CA TYR A 225 -30.87 3.13 -18.16
C TYR A 225 -30.92 3.38 -19.67
N PHE A 226 -30.55 2.34 -20.41
CA PHE A 226 -30.74 2.28 -21.85
C PHE A 226 -32.17 1.85 -22.17
N TYR A 227 -32.90 2.70 -22.88
CA TYR A 227 -34.21 2.41 -23.42
C TYR A 227 -34.08 2.11 -24.92
N ARG A 228 -34.56 0.93 -25.32
CA ARG A 228 -34.60 0.53 -26.73
C ARG A 228 -36.00 0.78 -27.26
N MET A 229 -36.10 1.68 -28.22
CA MET A 229 -37.34 2.04 -28.88
C MET A 229 -37.87 0.82 -29.67
N PRO A 230 -39.19 0.55 -29.62
CA PRO A 230 -39.84 -0.33 -30.57
C PRO A 230 -39.68 0.17 -32.02
N PRO A 231 -39.81 -0.69 -33.04
CA PRO A 231 -39.59 -0.32 -34.44
C PRO A 231 -40.49 0.82 -34.95
N LEU A 232 -41.69 0.98 -34.39
CA LEU A 232 -42.60 2.07 -34.75
C LEU A 232 -42.10 3.40 -34.18
N GLU A 233 -41.82 3.45 -32.87
CA GLU A 233 -41.25 4.64 -32.19
C GLU A 233 -39.93 5.07 -32.84
N HIS A 234 -39.07 4.13 -33.23
CA HIS A 234 -37.80 4.44 -33.88
C HIS A 234 -37.96 5.01 -35.30
N ARG A 235 -39.05 4.70 -36.03
CA ARG A 235 -39.31 5.29 -37.35
C ARG A 235 -39.85 6.72 -37.26
N GLU A 236 -40.56 7.03 -36.17
CA GLU A 236 -41.15 8.34 -35.92
C GLU A 236 -40.15 9.33 -35.30
N TRP A 237 -39.10 8.81 -34.65
CA TRP A 237 -38.01 9.57 -34.05
C TRP A 237 -37.03 10.12 -35.11
#